data_AF-A0A524IXF6-F1
#
_entry.id   AF-A0A524IXF6-F1
#
_cell.length_a   1.000
_cell.length_b   1.000
_cell.length_c   1.000
_cell.angle_alpha   90.00
_cell.angle_beta   90.00
_cell.angle_gamma   90.00
#
_symmetry.space_group_name_H-M   'P 1'
#
loop_
_entity.id
_entity.type
_entity.pdbx_description
1 polymer ?
#
loop_
_entity_poly.entity_id
_entity_poly.type
_entity_poly.pdbx_seq_one_letter_code
_entity_poly.pdbx_strand_id
1 'polypeptide(L)'
;MPDNKKIIGLLKDTLYAWQQDKGSRLAAAFAYYTVFSITPLLIIIISITGLVFGERAARDEIAYQLEGLIGSEAAAMIQMMLANFENPASGIFTTIVGLGTMVYGATGLFYHVQGALNTIWHAETAVNGFMYHVKQRFIHLAIIFGVGAFLLLSIFTEFVFTAITEYLNLENSPQIHNFILYLVMVAVLFAVLYKILPEVKTAWRDVVLGAAVTSVLFNVGRSLIG
;
A
#
# COMPACT_ATOMS: atom_id res chain seq x y z
N MET A 1 32.43 -8.17 7.16
CA MET A 1 32.06 -7.24 6.08
C MET A 1 31.83 -8.06 4.82
N PRO A 2 30.70 -7.93 4.11
CA PRO A 2 30.53 -8.58 2.82
C PRO A 2 31.61 -8.08 1.85
N ASP A 3 32.21 -8.97 1.07
CA ASP A 3 33.14 -8.60 0.00
C ASP A 3 32.48 -7.58 -0.93
N ASN A 4 33.07 -6.39 -1.12
CA ASN A 4 32.52 -5.36 -2.01
C ASN A 4 32.26 -5.89 -3.43
N LYS A 5 33.05 -6.88 -3.89
CA LYS A 5 32.84 -7.58 -5.17
C LYS A 5 31.51 -8.35 -5.23
N LYS A 6 31.04 -8.90 -4.10
CA LYS A 6 29.75 -9.61 -4.00
C LYS A 6 28.57 -8.65 -4.05
N ILE A 7 28.66 -7.49 -3.40
CA ILE A 7 27.59 -6.47 -3.42
C ILE A 7 27.41 -5.92 -4.84
N ILE A 8 28.51 -5.60 -5.52
CA ILE A 8 28.47 -5.11 -6.91
C ILE A 8 27.91 -6.19 -7.85
N GLY A 9 28.26 -7.47 -7.61
CA GLY A 9 27.67 -8.60 -8.34
C GLY A 9 26.15 -8.65 -8.16
N LEU A 10 25.67 -8.63 -6.91
CA LEU A 10 24.24 -8.65 -6.60
C LEU A 10 23.47 -7.50 -7.24
N LEU A 11 24.02 -6.28 -7.24
CA LEU A 11 23.40 -5.12 -7.88
C LEU A 11 23.29 -5.29 -9.40
N LYS A 12 24.33 -5.84 -10.05
CA LYS A 12 24.30 -6.13 -11.49
C LYS A 12 23.24 -7.18 -11.81
N ASP A 13 23.19 -8.25 -11.02
CA ASP A 13 22.21 -9.32 -11.19
C ASP A 13 20.78 -8.78 -11.00
N THR A 14 20.58 -7.90 -10.01
CA THR A 14 19.29 -7.23 -9.76
C THR A 14 18.87 -6.35 -10.93
N LEU A 15 19.78 -5.56 -11.51
CA LEU A 15 19.50 -4.72 -12.68
C LEU A 15 19.18 -5.55 -13.92
N TYR A 16 19.89 -6.67 -14.10
CA TYR A 16 19.66 -7.58 -15.21
C TYR A 16 18.28 -8.26 -15.08
N ALA A 17 17.94 -8.78 -13.89
CA ALA A 17 16.62 -9.34 -13.60
C ALA A 17 15.52 -8.28 -13.79
N TRP A 18 15.71 -7.06 -13.29
CA TRP A 18 14.77 -5.95 -13.48
C TRP A 18 14.47 -5.69 -14.97
N GLN A 19 15.48 -5.73 -15.83
CA GLN A 19 15.29 -5.56 -17.26
C GLN A 19 14.55 -6.74 -17.90
N GLN A 20 14.92 -7.99 -17.53
CA GLN A 20 14.24 -9.19 -18.03
C GLN A 20 12.76 -9.22 -17.67
N ASP A 21 12.43 -8.89 -16.42
CA ASP A 21 11.06 -8.87 -15.89
C ASP A 21 10.26 -7.65 -16.38
N LYS A 22 10.91 -6.74 -17.13
CA LYS A 22 10.34 -5.47 -17.56
C LYS A 22 9.86 -4.64 -16.37
N GLY A 23 10.67 -4.61 -15.30
CA GLY A 23 10.36 -3.96 -14.03
C GLY A 23 9.89 -2.51 -14.18
N SER A 24 10.50 -1.73 -15.07
CA SER A 24 10.06 -0.34 -15.33
C SER A 24 8.63 -0.28 -15.89
N ARG A 25 8.24 -1.24 -16.74
CA ARG A 25 6.87 -1.33 -17.26
C ARG A 25 5.90 -1.76 -16.17
N LEU A 26 6.30 -2.69 -15.30
CA LEU A 26 5.49 -3.09 -14.14
C LEU A 26 5.30 -1.93 -13.16
N ALA A 27 6.35 -1.16 -12.89
CA ALA A 27 6.30 0.03 -12.04
C ALA A 27 5.39 1.12 -12.65
N ALA A 28 5.49 1.38 -13.95
CA ALA A 28 4.61 2.32 -14.64
C ALA A 28 3.14 1.87 -14.62
N ALA A 29 2.88 0.57 -14.83
CA ALA A 29 1.54 0.01 -14.72
C ALA A 29 1.02 0.16 -13.29
N PHE A 30 1.82 -0.18 -12.28
CA PHE A 30 1.46 -0.01 -10.87
C PHE A 30 1.09 1.44 -10.55
N ALA A 31 1.89 2.42 -10.97
CA ALA A 31 1.60 3.83 -10.77
C ALA A 31 0.29 4.25 -11.47
N TYR A 32 0.11 3.85 -12.74
CA TYR A 32 -1.11 4.12 -13.51
C TYR A 32 -2.34 3.56 -12.78
N TYR A 33 -2.35 2.26 -12.44
CA TYR A 33 -3.47 1.66 -11.74
C TYR A 33 -3.69 2.26 -10.34
N THR A 34 -2.63 2.67 -9.64
CA THR A 34 -2.77 3.35 -8.34
C THR A 34 -3.54 4.65 -8.48
N VAL A 35 -3.18 5.50 -9.42
CA VAL A 35 -3.85 6.80 -9.65
C VAL A 35 -5.32 6.63 -10.00
N PHE A 36 -5.68 5.62 -10.81
CA PHE A 36 -7.08 5.38 -11.18
C PHE A 36 -7.89 4.64 -10.11
N SER A 37 -7.24 3.82 -9.27
CA SER A 37 -7.91 3.04 -8.22
C SER A 37 -8.03 3.78 -6.89
N ILE A 38 -7.22 4.82 -6.64
CA ILE A 38 -7.21 5.53 -5.34
C ILE A 38 -8.56 6.17 -5.03
N THR A 39 -9.20 6.79 -6.02
CA THR A 39 -10.47 7.50 -5.81
C THR A 39 -11.61 6.54 -5.45
N PRO A 40 -11.89 5.46 -6.22
CA PRO A 40 -12.88 4.46 -5.81
C PRO A 40 -12.57 3.81 -4.45
N LEU A 41 -11.29 3.53 -4.17
CA LEU A 41 -10.87 2.93 -2.91
C LEU A 41 -11.20 3.84 -1.73
N LEU A 42 -10.84 5.13 -1.82
CA LEU A 42 -11.08 6.10 -0.77
C LEU A 42 -12.56 6.36 -0.55
N ILE A 43 -13.38 6.37 -1.61
CA ILE A 43 -14.84 6.49 -1.46
C ILE A 43 -15.40 5.32 -0.65
N ILE A 44 -14.95 4.09 -0.91
CA ILE A 44 -15.37 2.92 -0.14
C ILE A 44 -14.96 3.07 1.32
N ILE A 45 -13.71 3.46 1.58
CA ILE A 45 -13.20 3.65 2.96
C ILE A 45 -13.97 4.76 3.68
N ILE A 46 -14.18 5.92 3.05
CA ILE A 46 -14.96 7.04 3.59
C ILE A 46 -16.39 6.61 3.87
N SER A 47 -17.02 5.87 2.95
CA SER A 47 -18.40 5.40 3.12
C SER A 47 -18.52 4.50 4.34
N ILE A 48 -17.63 3.51 4.49
CA ILE A 48 -17.66 2.55 5.60
C ILE A 48 -17.35 3.26 6.93
N THR A 49 -16.31 4.09 6.95
CA THR A 49 -15.88 4.82 8.16
C THR A 49 -16.93 5.85 8.56
N GLY A 50 -17.55 6.51 7.58
CA GLY A 50 -18.59 7.51 7.77
C GLY A 50 -19.88 6.95 8.36
N LEU A 51 -20.19 5.66 8.14
CA LEU A 51 -21.30 4.99 8.82
C LEU A 51 -21.10 4.87 10.33
N VAL A 52 -19.85 4.86 10.80
CA VAL A 52 -19.49 4.70 12.22
C VAL A 52 -19.19 6.04 12.89
N PHE A 53 -18.40 6.88 12.22
CA PHE A 53 -17.84 8.11 12.79
C PHE A 53 -18.42 9.41 12.18
N GLY A 54 -19.25 9.30 11.15
CA GLY A 54 -19.73 10.43 10.35
C GLY A 54 -18.84 10.72 9.14
N GLU A 55 -19.47 11.01 7.99
CA GLU A 55 -18.79 11.18 6.70
C GLU A 55 -17.71 12.28 6.72
N ARG A 56 -18.01 13.41 7.36
CA ARG A 56 -17.07 14.55 7.46
C ARG A 56 -15.83 14.19 8.27
N ALA A 57 -16.01 13.55 9.43
CA ALA A 57 -14.89 13.12 10.27
C ALA A 57 -14.01 12.07 9.55
N ALA A 58 -14.63 11.12 8.85
CA ALA A 58 -13.92 10.13 8.05
C ALA A 58 -13.07 10.78 6.94
N ARG A 59 -13.65 11.76 6.23
CA ARG A 59 -12.97 12.48 5.14
C ARG A 59 -11.79 13.31 5.66
N ASP A 60 -11.98 14.04 6.76
CA ASP A 60 -10.96 14.89 7.35
C ASP A 60 -9.77 14.05 7.88
N GLU A 61 -10.05 12.92 8.55
CA GLU A 61 -9.00 12.01 9.03
C GLU A 61 -8.23 11.38 7.86
N ILE A 62 -8.92 10.91 6.83
CA ILE A 62 -8.27 10.31 5.66
C ILE A 62 -7.41 11.35 4.92
N ALA A 63 -7.88 12.59 4.81
CA ALA A 63 -7.11 13.68 4.23
C ALA A 63 -5.82 13.94 5.01
N TYR A 64 -5.90 14.01 6.34
CA TYR A 64 -4.74 14.18 7.23
C TYR A 64 -3.73 13.03 7.08
N GLN A 65 -4.20 11.79 7.04
CA GLN A 65 -3.35 10.61 6.85
C GLN A 65 -2.67 10.61 5.47
N LEU A 66 -3.39 10.99 4.41
CA LEU A 66 -2.81 11.08 3.07
C LEU A 66 -1.68 12.13 3.02
N GLU A 67 -1.90 13.31 3.58
CA GLU A 67 -0.85 14.34 3.65
C GLU A 67 0.39 13.83 4.41
N GLY A 68 0.18 13.14 5.53
CA GLY A 68 1.23 12.50 6.31
C GLY A 68 1.95 11.34 5.61
N LEU A 69 1.36 10.72 4.58
CA LEU A 69 1.92 9.55 3.89
C LEU A 69 2.59 9.91 2.56
N ILE A 70 1.98 10.78 1.76
CA ILE A 70 2.37 11.03 0.36
C ILE A 70 2.66 12.51 0.05
N GLY A 71 2.55 13.40 1.03
CA GLY A 71 2.81 14.84 0.85
C GLY A 71 1.55 15.66 0.57
N SER A 72 1.64 16.97 0.82
CA SER A 72 0.48 17.88 0.76
C SER A 72 -0.05 18.05 -0.66
N GLU A 73 0.83 18.07 -1.66
CA GLU A 73 0.47 18.29 -3.06
C GLU A 73 -0.32 17.10 -3.63
N ALA A 74 0.18 15.88 -3.38
CA ALA A 74 -0.49 14.65 -3.81
C ALA A 74 -1.81 14.44 -3.06
N ALA A 75 -1.85 14.76 -1.76
CA ALA A 75 -3.08 14.72 -0.97
C ALA A 75 -4.14 15.70 -1.51
N ALA A 76 -3.75 16.94 -1.83
CA ALA A 76 -4.65 17.94 -2.39
C ALA A 76 -5.25 17.49 -3.74
N MET A 77 -4.44 16.88 -4.61
CA MET A 77 -4.91 16.31 -5.88
C MET A 77 -5.99 15.25 -5.68
N ILE A 78 -5.78 14.33 -4.74
CA ILE A 78 -6.76 13.28 -4.41
C ILE A 78 -8.04 13.88 -3.81
N GLN A 79 -7.92 14.86 -2.92
CA GLN A 79 -9.07 15.53 -2.33
C GLN A 79 -9.93 16.23 -3.39
N MET A 80 -9.32 16.88 -4.39
CA MET A 80 -10.06 17.45 -5.52
C MET A 80 -10.78 16.37 -6.33
N MET A 81 -10.16 15.21 -6.56
CA MET A 81 -10.83 14.09 -7.22
C MET A 81 -12.05 13.60 -6.43
N LEU A 82 -11.94 13.52 -5.10
CA LEU A 82 -13.02 13.07 -4.22
C LEU A 82 -14.16 14.08 -4.10
N ALA A 83 -13.88 15.39 -4.15
CA ALA A 83 -14.91 16.44 -4.11
C ALA A 83 -15.93 16.32 -5.26
N ASN A 84 -15.53 15.75 -6.39
CA ASN A 84 -16.41 15.54 -7.53
C ASN A 84 -17.45 14.42 -7.34
N PHE A 85 -17.41 13.67 -6.22
CA PHE A 85 -18.29 12.52 -5.97
C PHE A 85 -19.50 12.81 -5.06
N GLU A 86 -19.74 14.07 -4.67
CA GLU A 86 -20.79 14.45 -3.70
C GLU A 86 -22.25 14.30 -4.18
N ASN A 87 -22.49 13.86 -5.42
CA ASN A 87 -23.84 13.65 -5.96
C ASN A 87 -24.14 12.15 -6.15
N PRO A 88 -24.71 11.46 -5.14
CA PRO A 88 -25.14 10.08 -5.33
C PRO A 88 -26.24 9.99 -6.39
N ALA A 89 -26.05 9.08 -7.35
CA ALA A 89 -27.07 8.78 -8.35
C ALA A 89 -28.35 8.25 -7.68
N SER A 90 -29.51 8.77 -8.06
CA SER A 90 -30.79 8.34 -7.52
C SER A 90 -31.23 6.99 -8.09
N GLY A 91 -31.41 5.96 -7.26
CA GLY A 91 -32.01 4.68 -7.62
C GLY A 91 -31.23 3.45 -7.14
N ILE A 92 -31.92 2.37 -6.75
CA ILE A 92 -31.27 1.13 -6.25
C ILE A 92 -30.35 0.52 -7.32
N PHE A 93 -30.77 0.52 -8.59
CA PHE A 93 -29.98 -0.05 -9.68
C PHE A 93 -28.68 0.73 -9.91
N THR A 94 -28.73 2.06 -9.91
CA THR A 94 -27.56 2.91 -10.09
C THR A 94 -26.59 2.79 -8.91
N THR A 95 -27.10 2.65 -7.69
CA THR A 95 -26.28 2.36 -6.50
C THR A 95 -25.55 1.02 -6.61
N ILE A 96 -26.25 -0.06 -7.00
CA ILE A 96 -25.63 -1.39 -7.15
C ILE A 96 -24.55 -1.37 -8.23
N VAL A 97 -24.85 -0.79 -9.41
CA VAL A 97 -23.88 -0.68 -10.50
C VAL A 97 -22.70 0.18 -10.09
N GLY A 98 -22.94 1.34 -9.48
CA GLY A 98 -21.89 2.24 -9.00
C GLY A 98 -20.96 1.57 -7.99
N LEU A 99 -21.53 0.90 -6.98
CA LEU A 99 -20.76 0.14 -6.00
C LEU A 99 -19.95 -0.98 -6.66
N GLY A 100 -20.56 -1.72 -7.60
CA GLY A 100 -19.87 -2.77 -8.36
C GLY A 100 -18.69 -2.23 -9.16
N THR A 101 -18.86 -1.11 -9.85
CA THR A 101 -17.79 -0.44 -10.59
C THR A 101 -16.69 0.05 -9.66
N MET A 102 -17.02 0.63 -8.50
CA MET A 102 -16.04 1.09 -7.52
C MET A 102 -15.23 -0.06 -6.95
N VAL A 103 -15.88 -1.17 -6.53
CA VAL A 103 -15.20 -2.36 -6.02
C VAL A 103 -14.29 -2.96 -7.10
N TYR A 104 -14.77 -3.01 -8.35
CA TYR A 104 -13.95 -3.49 -9.47
C TYR A 104 -12.71 -2.61 -9.69
N GLY A 105 -12.88 -1.28 -9.67
CA GLY A 105 -11.78 -0.33 -9.80
C GLY A 105 -10.78 -0.40 -8.64
N ALA A 106 -11.27 -0.48 -7.40
CA ALA A 106 -10.44 -0.56 -6.19
C ALA A 106 -9.64 -1.87 -6.11
N THR A 107 -10.26 -3.01 -6.45
CA THR A 107 -9.58 -4.32 -6.45
C THR A 107 -8.62 -4.49 -7.64
N GLY A 108 -8.82 -3.73 -8.73
CA GLY A 108 -7.94 -3.73 -9.89
C GLY A 108 -6.48 -3.41 -9.55
N LEU A 109 -6.23 -2.45 -8.66
CA LEU A 109 -4.89 -2.12 -8.19
C LEU A 109 -4.16 -3.35 -7.64
N PHE A 110 -4.76 -4.04 -6.68
CA PHE A 110 -4.13 -5.18 -6.01
C PHE A 110 -3.98 -6.38 -6.94
N TYR A 111 -4.89 -6.55 -7.91
CA TYR A 111 -4.70 -7.52 -8.99
C TYR A 111 -3.43 -7.22 -9.80
N HIS A 112 -3.18 -5.95 -10.14
CA HIS A 112 -1.98 -5.55 -10.88
C HIS A 112 -0.70 -5.62 -10.03
N VAL A 113 -0.78 -5.26 -8.74
CA VAL A 113 0.34 -5.47 -7.80
C VAL A 113 0.69 -6.94 -7.73
N GLN A 114 -0.29 -7.80 -7.52
CA GLN A 114 -0.08 -9.24 -7.48
C GLN A 114 0.51 -9.76 -8.79
N GLY A 115 0.02 -9.30 -9.95
CA GLY A 115 0.59 -9.68 -11.24
C GLY A 115 2.06 -9.27 -11.40
N ALA A 116 2.41 -8.07 -10.94
CA ALA A 116 3.80 -7.59 -10.94
C ALA A 116 4.68 -8.42 -10.01
N LEU A 117 4.22 -8.69 -8.77
CA LEU A 117 4.95 -9.54 -7.83
C LEU A 117 5.07 -10.98 -8.36
N ASN A 118 4.01 -11.55 -8.91
CA ASN A 118 4.06 -12.87 -9.54
C ASN A 118 5.07 -12.93 -10.67
N THR A 119 5.22 -11.85 -11.45
CA THR A 119 6.24 -11.77 -12.51
C THR A 119 7.65 -11.76 -11.91
N ILE A 120 7.92 -10.87 -10.95
CA ILE A 120 9.23 -10.73 -10.30
C ILE A 120 9.64 -12.02 -9.58
N TRP A 121 8.71 -12.65 -8.88
CA TRP A 121 8.93 -13.90 -8.16
C TRP A 121 8.78 -15.16 -9.02
N HIS A 122 8.55 -15.00 -10.33
CA HIS A 122 8.42 -16.10 -11.28
C HIS A 122 7.38 -17.15 -10.84
N ALA A 123 6.25 -16.69 -10.30
CA ALA A 123 5.17 -17.57 -9.86
C ALA A 123 4.60 -18.38 -11.03
N GLU A 124 4.28 -19.64 -10.76
CA GLU A 124 3.65 -20.50 -11.76
C GLU A 124 2.26 -19.96 -12.12
N THR A 125 1.85 -20.15 -13.38
CA THR A 125 0.51 -19.77 -13.82
C THR A 125 -0.53 -20.55 -13.04
N ALA A 126 -1.30 -19.85 -12.22
CA ALA A 126 -2.40 -20.46 -11.46
C ALA A 126 -3.44 -21.10 -12.40
N VAL A 127 -4.07 -22.17 -11.91
CA VAL A 127 -5.08 -22.91 -12.66
C VAL A 127 -6.32 -22.03 -12.87
N ASN A 128 -6.70 -21.78 -14.13
CA ASN A 128 -7.80 -20.90 -14.52
C ASN A 128 -9.18 -21.50 -14.15
N GLY A 129 -9.56 -21.42 -12.87
CA GLY A 129 -10.89 -21.82 -12.38
C GLY A 129 -11.73 -20.64 -11.91
N PHE A 130 -13.06 -20.73 -12.02
CA PHE A 130 -13.99 -19.73 -11.47
C PHE A 130 -13.79 -19.53 -9.96
N MET A 131 -13.61 -20.63 -9.21
CA MET A 131 -13.36 -20.59 -7.76
C MET A 131 -12.07 -19.86 -7.41
N TYR A 132 -11.04 -19.98 -8.26
CA TYR A 132 -9.79 -19.25 -8.09
C TYR A 132 -10.01 -17.74 -8.23
N HIS A 133 -10.76 -17.28 -9.24
CA HIS A 133 -11.07 -15.86 -9.42
C HIS A 133 -11.83 -15.27 -8.22
N VAL A 134 -12.80 -16.02 -7.66
CA VAL A 134 -13.54 -15.59 -6.46
C VAL A 134 -12.60 -15.47 -5.26
N LYS A 135 -11.73 -16.45 -5.04
CA LYS A 135 -10.75 -16.42 -3.95
C LYS A 135 -9.78 -15.24 -4.08
N GLN A 136 -9.29 -14.95 -5.29
CA GLN A 136 -8.40 -13.82 -5.53
C GLN A 136 -9.06 -12.48 -5.22
N ARG A 137 -10.31 -12.30 -5.64
CA ARG A 137 -11.07 -11.08 -5.31
C ARG A 137 -11.24 -10.92 -3.79
N PHE A 138 -11.47 -12.02 -3.07
CA PHE A 138 -11.53 -11.98 -1.62
C PHE A 138 -10.19 -11.60 -0.98
N ILE A 139 -9.06 -12.10 -1.50
CA ILE A 139 -7.71 -11.71 -1.04
C ILE A 139 -7.47 -10.22 -1.28
N HIS A 140 -7.80 -9.69 -2.47
CA HIS A 140 -7.64 -8.26 -2.77
C HIS A 140 -8.48 -7.39 -1.83
N LEU A 141 -9.74 -7.78 -1.57
CA LEU A 141 -10.59 -7.10 -0.60
C LEU A 141 -10.01 -7.19 0.82
N ALA A 142 -9.57 -8.37 1.25
CA ALA A 142 -8.97 -8.56 2.57
C ALA A 142 -7.73 -7.69 2.76
N ILE A 143 -6.91 -7.50 1.72
CA ILE A 143 -5.74 -6.61 1.77
C ILE A 143 -6.16 -5.15 1.83
N ILE A 144 -7.19 -4.72 1.10
CA ILE A 144 -7.74 -3.36 1.22
C ILE A 144 -8.13 -3.08 2.68
N PHE A 145 -8.90 -3.98 3.28
CA PHE A 145 -9.30 -3.85 4.69
C PHE A 145 -8.10 -3.96 5.64
N GLY A 146 -7.16 -4.85 5.36
CA GLY A 146 -5.96 -5.06 6.17
C GLY A 146 -5.04 -3.83 6.17
N VAL A 147 -4.83 -3.20 5.02
CA VAL A 147 -4.08 -1.95 4.89
C VAL A 147 -4.82 -0.82 5.60
N GLY A 148 -6.14 -0.68 5.40
CA GLY A 148 -6.94 0.33 6.11
C GLY A 148 -6.89 0.17 7.63
N ALA A 149 -7.07 -1.06 8.13
CA ALA A 149 -6.96 -1.36 9.55
C ALA A 149 -5.53 -1.15 10.08
N PHE A 150 -4.50 -1.47 9.30
CA PHE A 150 -3.10 -1.20 9.66
C PHE A 150 -2.84 0.31 9.79
N LEU A 151 -3.38 1.13 8.88
CA LEU A 151 -3.31 2.59 8.98
C LEU A 151 -4.03 3.09 10.24
N LEU A 152 -5.18 2.53 10.62
CA LEU A 152 -5.86 2.89 11.87
C LEU A 152 -5.07 2.44 13.11
N LEU A 153 -4.44 1.27 13.06
CA LEU A 153 -3.54 0.80 14.12
C LEU A 153 -2.32 1.71 14.29
N SER A 154 -1.96 2.50 13.27
CA SER A 154 -0.83 3.42 13.36
C SER A 154 -0.99 4.42 14.51
N ILE A 155 -2.23 4.85 14.79
CA ILE A 155 -2.61 5.75 15.88
C ILE A 155 -2.16 5.19 17.25
N PHE A 156 -2.32 3.88 17.46
CA PHE A 156 -1.91 3.23 18.71
C PHE A 156 -0.39 3.09 18.84
N THR A 157 0.34 3.28 17.75
CA THR A 157 1.79 3.01 17.75
C THR A 157 2.56 4.14 18.43
N GLU A 158 2.04 5.37 18.40
CA GLU A 158 2.57 6.48 19.21
C GLU A 158 2.53 6.16 20.71
N PHE A 159 1.43 5.57 21.19
CA PHE A 159 1.27 5.15 22.58
C PHE A 159 2.27 4.06 22.98
N VAL A 160 2.36 2.98 22.19
CA VAL A 160 3.28 1.87 22.45
C VAL A 160 4.73 2.36 22.45
N PHE A 161 5.07 3.24 21.53
CA PHE A 161 6.44 3.73 21.43
C PHE A 161 6.81 4.65 22.58
N THR A 162 5.91 5.56 22.97
CA THR A 162 6.10 6.43 24.14
C THR A 162 6.37 5.60 25.40
N ALA A 163 5.63 4.50 25.60
CA ALA A 163 5.84 3.60 26.73
C ALA A 163 7.23 2.90 26.68
N ILE A 164 7.72 2.54 25.49
CA ILE A 164 9.04 1.91 25.32
C ILE A 164 10.18 2.91 25.57
N THR A 165 10.09 4.15 25.06
CA THR A 165 11.14 5.15 25.25
C THR A 165 11.26 5.60 26.69
N GLU A 166 10.11 5.77 27.36
CA GLU A 166 10.05 6.07 28.79
C GLU A 166 10.65 4.92 29.62
N TYR A 167 10.35 3.67 29.28
CA TYR A 167 10.93 2.51 29.96
C TYR A 167 12.45 2.38 29.77
N LEU A 168 12.97 2.71 28.57
CA LEU A 168 14.38 2.57 28.22
C LEU A 168 15.24 3.81 28.53
N ASN A 169 14.66 4.89 29.08
CA ASN A 169 15.33 6.18 29.31
C ASN A 169 16.10 6.69 28.08
N LEU A 170 15.55 6.49 26.88
CA LEU A 170 16.14 7.02 25.66
C LEU A 170 15.88 8.53 25.60
N GLU A 171 16.93 9.32 25.36
CA GLU A 171 16.79 10.76 25.16
C GLU A 171 15.88 11.01 23.94
N ASN A 172 14.77 11.72 24.18
CA ASN A 172 13.76 11.97 23.16
C ASN A 172 14.30 12.95 22.11
N SER A 173 14.87 12.42 21.03
CA SER A 173 14.91 13.14 19.76
C SER A 173 13.62 12.81 18.97
N PRO A 174 12.58 13.66 19.05
CA PRO A 174 11.28 13.36 18.44
C PRO A 174 11.39 13.17 16.91
N GLN A 175 12.39 13.78 16.27
CA GLN A 175 12.61 13.70 14.83
C GLN A 175 13.12 12.33 14.39
N ILE A 176 14.13 11.78 15.07
CA ILE A 176 14.69 10.45 14.76
C ILE A 176 13.67 9.37 15.10
N HIS A 177 12.92 9.56 16.18
CA HIS A 177 11.85 8.64 16.59
C HIS A 177 10.79 8.51 15.49
N ASN A 178 10.17 9.62 15.08
CA ASN A 178 9.08 9.61 14.11
C ASN A 178 9.54 8.99 12.78
N PHE A 179 10.79 9.26 12.40
CA PHE A 179 11.40 8.66 11.22
C PHE A 179 11.50 7.13 11.31
N ILE A 180 12.04 6.58 12.41
CA ILE A 180 12.19 5.13 12.59
C ILE A 180 10.82 4.45 12.64
N LEU A 181 9.86 5.04 13.36
CA LEU A 181 8.51 4.49 13.50
C LEU A 181 7.84 4.36 12.13
N TYR A 182 7.87 5.43 11.35
CA TYR A 182 7.36 5.46 9.98
C TYR A 182 8.06 4.42 9.11
N LEU A 183 9.39 4.33 9.17
CA LEU A 183 10.17 3.37 8.39
C LEU A 183 9.75 1.93 8.70
N VAL A 184 9.63 1.58 9.98
CA VAL A 184 9.21 0.25 10.44
C VAL A 184 7.79 -0.07 9.97
N MET A 185 6.86 0.88 10.09
CA MET A 185 5.49 0.68 9.62
C MET A 185 5.45 0.39 8.12
N VAL A 186 6.13 1.21 7.33
CA VAL A 186 6.18 1.05 5.87
C VAL A 186 6.85 -0.27 5.51
N ALA A 187 7.90 -0.67 6.23
CA ALA A 187 8.53 -1.98 6.06
C ALA A 187 7.56 -3.13 6.39
N VAL A 188 6.80 -3.04 7.49
CA VAL A 188 5.79 -4.06 7.82
C VAL A 188 4.71 -4.14 6.74
N LEU A 189 4.22 -3.00 6.26
CA LEU A 189 3.26 -2.93 5.16
C LEU A 189 3.78 -3.67 3.92
N PHE A 190 4.99 -3.34 3.45
CA PHE A 190 5.59 -4.02 2.30
C PHE A 190 5.84 -5.51 2.56
N ALA A 191 6.24 -5.88 3.78
CA ALA A 191 6.44 -7.29 4.14
C ALA A 191 5.13 -8.08 4.05
N VAL A 192 4.01 -7.51 4.50
CA VAL A 192 2.68 -8.11 4.34
C VAL A 192 2.34 -8.27 2.86
N LEU A 193 2.55 -7.23 2.05
CA LEU A 193 2.28 -7.29 0.61
C LEU A 193 3.13 -8.37 -0.09
N TYR A 194 4.44 -8.42 0.17
CA TYR A 194 5.35 -9.42 -0.42
C TYR A 194 5.15 -10.85 0.12
N LYS A 195 4.49 -11.00 1.27
CA LYS A 195 4.20 -12.33 1.83
C LYS A 195 2.86 -12.89 1.38
N ILE A 196 1.85 -12.04 1.23
CA ILE A 196 0.46 -12.45 1.01
C ILE A 196 0.06 -12.42 -0.46
N LEU A 197 0.49 -11.41 -1.22
CA LEU A 197 0.05 -11.26 -2.62
C LEU A 197 0.67 -12.28 -3.58
N PRO A 198 1.99 -12.58 -3.53
CA PRO A 198 2.58 -13.47 -4.51
C PRO A 198 2.02 -14.89 -4.39
N GLU A 199 1.81 -15.53 -5.52
CA GLU A 199 1.30 -16.91 -5.60
C GLU A 199 2.41 -17.95 -5.54
N VAL A 200 3.45 -17.64 -4.80
CA VAL A 200 4.59 -18.52 -4.57
C VAL A 200 5.00 -18.45 -3.11
N LYS A 201 5.58 -19.55 -2.62
CA LYS A 201 6.10 -19.60 -1.26
C LYS A 201 7.38 -18.76 -1.18
N THR A 202 7.26 -17.53 -0.66
CA THR A 202 8.40 -16.65 -0.40
C THR A 202 9.03 -16.95 0.96
N ALA A 203 10.37 -16.97 1.03
CA ALA A 203 11.07 -17.11 2.30
C ALA A 203 11.02 -15.80 3.09
N TRP A 204 10.88 -15.89 4.42
CA TRP A 204 10.76 -14.71 5.28
C TRP A 204 11.99 -13.80 5.24
N ARG A 205 13.18 -14.37 5.04
CA ARG A 205 14.43 -13.58 4.93
C ARG A 205 14.40 -12.65 3.72
N ASP A 206 13.92 -13.15 2.58
CA ASP A 206 13.85 -12.38 1.35
C ASP A 206 12.76 -11.30 1.43
N VAL A 207 11.64 -11.63 2.06
CA VAL A 207 10.53 -10.69 2.33
C VAL A 207 11.00 -9.54 3.22
N VAL A 208 11.66 -9.82 4.35
CA VAL A 208 12.09 -8.79 5.30
C VAL A 208 13.17 -7.89 4.68
N LEU A 209 14.13 -8.47 3.96
CA LEU A 209 15.18 -7.70 3.29
C LEU A 209 14.62 -6.82 2.18
N GLY A 210 13.74 -7.38 1.34
CA GLY A 210 13.04 -6.61 0.31
C GLY A 210 12.21 -5.48 0.91
N ALA A 211 11.40 -5.76 1.93
CA ALA A 211 10.56 -4.76 2.58
C ALA A 211 11.36 -3.64 3.25
N ALA A 212 12.49 -3.96 3.89
CA ALA A 212 13.39 -2.97 4.47
C ALA A 212 13.97 -2.05 3.38
N VAL A 213 14.51 -2.61 2.29
CA VAL A 213 15.05 -1.82 1.17
C VAL A 213 13.95 -0.96 0.55
N THR A 214 12.77 -1.52 0.28
CA THR A 214 11.64 -0.79 -0.29
C THR A 214 11.17 0.33 0.63
N SER A 215 11.13 0.13 1.96
CA SER A 215 10.73 1.19 2.90
C SER A 215 11.67 2.39 2.87
N VAL A 216 12.97 2.17 2.74
CA VAL A 216 13.98 3.23 2.59
C VAL A 216 13.78 3.95 1.25
N LEU A 217 13.65 3.20 0.16
CA LEU A 217 13.41 3.78 -1.17
C LEU A 217 12.09 4.57 -1.23
N PHE A 218 11.04 4.08 -0.57
CA PHE A 218 9.76 4.75 -0.48
C PHE A 218 9.87 6.07 0.28
N ASN A 219 10.57 6.08 1.42
CA ASN A 219 10.79 7.31 2.19
C ASN A 219 11.61 8.34 1.41
N VAL A 220 12.67 7.91 0.69
CA VAL A 220 13.44 8.79 -0.20
C VAL A 220 12.56 9.32 -1.32
N GLY A 221 11.79 8.45 -1.98
CA GLY A 221 10.87 8.82 -3.06
C GLY A 221 9.84 9.85 -2.61
N ARG A 222 9.21 9.62 -1.45
CA ARG A 222 8.30 10.58 -0.82
C ARG A 222 8.99 11.93 -0.60
N SER A 223 10.15 11.93 0.04
CA SER A 223 10.88 13.17 0.36
C SER A 223 11.29 13.97 -0.88
N LEU A 224 11.44 13.32 -2.03
CA LEU A 224 11.72 13.97 -3.32
C LEU A 224 10.46 14.54 -4.00
N ILE A 225 9.28 13.98 -3.70
CA ILE A 225 8.01 14.39 -4.30
C ILE A 225 7.39 15.57 -3.51
N GLY A 226 7.64 15.66 -2.20
CA GLY A 226 7.10 16.72 -1.32
C GLY A 226 6.00 16.17 -0.40
#